data_AF-A0A5C4T645-F1
#
_entry.id   AF-A0A5C4T645-F1
#
_cell.length_a   1.000
_cell.length_b   1.000
_cell.length_c   1.000
_cell.angle_alpha   90.00
_cell.angle_beta   90.00
_cell.angle_gamma   90.00
#
_symmetry.space_group_name_H-M   'P 1'
#
loop_
_entity.id
_entity.type
_entity.pdbx_description
1 polymer ?
#
loop_
_entity_poly.entity_id
_entity_poly.type
_entity_poly.pdbx_seq_one_letter_code
_entity_poly.pdbx_strand_id
1 'polypeptide(L)'
;MKFTAVGKLGEVTYDNGSLSGSLDAVSSVQFLALALEGAAVGPVPAVTFTDHLKNPLSAKIIIELAFGQVRFSGNVPRIPRTPKGAIN
;
A
#
# COMPACT_ATOMS: atom_id res chain seq x y z
N MET A 1 -11.61 -2.26 -3.58
CA MET A 1 -11.46 -2.15 -2.10
C MET A 1 -11.12 -0.71 -1.77
N LYS A 2 -11.67 -0.15 -0.67
CA LYS A 2 -11.51 1.27 -0.32
C LYS A 2 -11.03 1.46 1.12
N PHE A 3 -9.95 2.19 1.30
CA PHE A 3 -9.42 2.56 2.61
C PHE A 3 -8.74 3.91 2.57
N THR A 4 -8.65 4.54 3.73
CA THR A 4 -8.05 5.86 3.88
C THR A 4 -6.85 5.75 4.82
N ALA A 5 -5.81 6.50 4.50
CA ALA A 5 -4.57 6.58 5.25
C ALA A 5 -4.31 8.05 5.59
N VAL A 6 -4.07 8.34 6.86
CA VAL A 6 -3.75 9.68 7.33
C VAL A 6 -2.40 9.66 8.01
N GLY A 7 -1.49 10.55 7.61
CA GLY A 7 -0.22 10.72 8.29
C GLY A 7 0.44 12.05 7.92
N LYS A 8 1.77 12.12 8.03
CA LYS A 8 2.51 13.40 7.94
C LYS A 8 2.35 14.11 6.59
N LEU A 9 2.16 13.37 5.50
CA LEU A 9 1.97 13.91 4.15
C LEU A 9 0.52 14.30 3.84
N GLY A 10 -0.40 14.14 4.81
CA GLY A 10 -1.82 14.44 4.65
C GLY A 10 -2.70 13.18 4.62
N GLU A 11 -3.81 13.28 3.91
CA GLU A 11 -4.78 12.20 3.76
C GLU A 11 -4.67 11.61 2.36
N VAL A 12 -4.64 10.28 2.27
CA VAL A 12 -4.74 9.55 1.00
C VAL A 12 -5.82 8.48 1.10
N THR A 13 -6.76 8.49 0.17
CA THR A 13 -7.80 7.48 0.01
C THR A 13 -7.47 6.62 -1.20
N TYR A 14 -7.29 5.33 -0.94
CA TYR A 14 -7.18 4.30 -1.95
C TYR A 14 -8.56 3.76 -2.30
N ASP A 15 -8.86 3.65 -3.59
CA ASP A 15 -10.06 3.01 -4.12
C ASP A 15 -9.73 2.15 -5.34
N ASN A 16 -9.57 0.85 -5.12
CA ASN A 16 -9.45 -0.17 -6.16
C ASN A 16 -8.41 0.09 -7.26
N GLY A 17 -7.28 0.72 -6.91
CA GLY A 17 -6.22 1.08 -7.86
C GLY A 17 -6.07 2.58 -8.08
N SER A 18 -7.05 3.37 -7.65
CA SER A 18 -6.99 4.83 -7.70
C SER A 18 -6.61 5.41 -6.34
N LEU A 19 -5.84 6.49 -6.36
CA LEU A 19 -5.47 7.26 -5.18
C LEU A 19 -6.07 8.66 -5.29
N SER A 20 -6.59 9.16 -4.17
CA SER A 20 -7.20 10.48 -4.05
C SER A 20 -6.85 11.09 -2.70
N GLY A 21 -6.95 12.42 -2.54
CA GLY A 21 -6.61 13.10 -1.29
C GLY A 21 -5.58 14.21 -1.50
N SER A 22 -4.70 14.40 -0.52
CA SER A 22 -3.65 15.42 -0.56
C SER A 22 -2.70 15.18 -1.73
N LEU A 23 -2.46 16.22 -2.54
CA LEU A 23 -1.61 16.15 -3.74
C LEU A 23 -0.20 15.63 -3.42
N ASP A 24 0.40 16.10 -2.33
CA ASP A 24 1.74 15.66 -1.91
C ASP A 24 1.76 14.18 -1.51
N ALA A 25 0.73 13.72 -0.80
CA ALA A 25 0.58 12.32 -0.42
C ALA A 25 0.40 11.42 -1.65
N VAL A 26 -0.54 11.78 -2.53
CA VAL A 26 -0.83 11.02 -3.75
C VAL A 26 0.42 10.94 -4.64
N SER A 27 1.08 12.08 -4.85
CA SER A 27 2.30 12.14 -5.67
C SER A 27 3.43 11.31 -5.06
N SER A 28 3.63 11.37 -3.74
CA SER A 28 4.67 10.57 -3.06
C SER A 28 4.41 9.07 -3.19
N VAL A 29 3.15 8.64 -3.02
CA VAL A 29 2.77 7.23 -3.14
C VAL A 29 2.90 6.76 -4.58
N GLN A 30 2.47 7.54 -5.57
CA GLN A 30 2.62 7.21 -6.98
C GLN A 30 4.08 7.14 -7.41
N PHE A 31 4.90 8.11 -6.98
CA PHE A 31 6.34 8.12 -7.26
C PHE A 31 7.02 6.88 -6.67
N LEU A 32 6.71 6.53 -5.42
CA LEU A 32 7.27 5.35 -4.79
C LEU A 32 6.80 4.05 -5.45
N ALA A 33 5.53 3.98 -5.88
CA ALA A 33 5.01 2.84 -6.63
C ALA A 33 5.78 2.64 -7.93
N LEU A 34 6.00 3.72 -8.70
CA LEU A 34 6.79 3.69 -9.93
C LEU A 34 8.26 3.31 -9.70
N ALA A 35 8.85 3.81 -8.62
CA ALA A 35 10.24 3.49 -8.25
C ALA A 35 10.42 2.01 -7.84
N LEU A 36 9.35 1.36 -7.40
CA LEU A 36 9.34 -0.05 -7.02
C LEU A 36 8.94 -0.99 -8.16
N GLU A 37 8.57 -0.48 -9.34
CA GLU A 37 8.28 -1.31 -10.50
C GLU A 37 9.51 -2.16 -10.85
N GLY A 38 9.30 -3.48 -10.94
CA GLY A 38 10.37 -4.48 -11.09
C GLY A 38 10.88 -5.06 -9.76
N ALA A 39 10.51 -4.48 -8.62
CA ALA A 39 10.81 -5.02 -7.28
C ALA A 39 9.62 -5.79 -6.71
N ALA A 40 9.90 -6.78 -5.86
CA ALA A 40 8.87 -7.54 -5.17
C ALA A 40 8.25 -6.71 -4.04
N VAL A 41 6.97 -6.34 -4.17
CA VAL A 41 6.23 -5.60 -3.14
C VAL A 41 5.06 -6.44 -2.63
N GLY A 42 5.15 -6.85 -1.37
CA GLY A 42 4.09 -7.56 -0.66
C GLY A 42 4.53 -8.88 -0.05
N PRO A 43 3.76 -9.42 0.90
CA PRO A 43 3.97 -10.74 1.47
C PRO A 43 3.55 -11.84 0.49
N VAL A 44 4.22 -12.99 0.54
CA VAL A 44 3.80 -14.20 -0.17
C VAL A 44 2.44 -14.67 0.35
N PRO A 45 1.46 -15.06 -0.49
CA PRO A 45 1.51 -15.18 -1.96
C PRO A 45 1.06 -13.93 -2.74
N ALA A 46 0.74 -12.83 -2.07
CA ALA A 46 0.18 -11.61 -2.67
C ALA A 46 1.25 -10.63 -3.19
N VAL A 47 2.43 -11.13 -3.55
CA VAL A 47 3.53 -10.29 -4.05
C VAL A 47 3.18 -9.74 -5.43
N THR A 48 3.50 -8.47 -5.67
CA THR A 48 3.41 -7.86 -7.00
C THR A 48 4.78 -7.37 -7.42
N PHE A 49 5.06 -7.44 -8.72
CA PHE A 49 6.30 -6.94 -9.34
C PHE A 49 6.04 -5.71 -10.21
N THR A 50 4.81 -5.55 -10.67
CA THR A 50 4.37 -4.40 -11.47
C THR A 50 2.97 -3.99 -11.07
N ASP A 51 2.58 -2.77 -11.43
CA ASP A 51 1.25 -2.21 -11.19
C ASP A 51 0.82 -2.35 -9.71
N HIS A 52 1.73 -2.05 -8.78
CA HIS A 52 1.51 -2.35 -7.35
C HIS A 52 0.23 -1.74 -6.77
N LEU A 53 -0.22 -0.60 -7.32
CA LEU A 53 -1.45 0.05 -6.90
C LEU A 53 -2.72 -0.77 -7.23
N LYS A 54 -2.70 -1.63 -8.24
CA LYS A 54 -3.85 -2.51 -8.55
C LYS A 54 -4.11 -3.52 -7.44
N ASN A 55 -3.07 -3.89 -6.68
CA ASN A 55 -3.21 -4.78 -5.53
C ASN A 55 -3.37 -3.94 -4.25
N PRO A 56 -4.49 -4.07 -3.51
CA PRO A 56 -4.73 -3.27 -2.31
C PRO A 56 -3.66 -3.48 -1.24
N LEU A 57 -3.08 -4.68 -1.16
CA LEU A 57 -2.12 -5.06 -0.12
C LEU A 57 -0.74 -4.46 -0.40
N SER A 58 -0.30 -4.48 -1.66
CA SER A 58 0.91 -3.78 -2.11
C SER A 58 0.73 -2.27 -2.00
N ALA A 59 -0.43 -1.72 -2.40
CA ALA A 59 -0.76 -0.31 -2.22
C ALA A 59 -0.67 0.13 -0.76
N LYS A 60 -1.19 -0.67 0.19
CA LYS A 60 -1.08 -0.40 1.63
C LYS A 60 0.39 -0.30 2.07
N ILE A 61 1.23 -1.24 1.64
CA ILE A 61 2.65 -1.27 2.02
C ILE A 61 3.38 -0.04 1.47
N ILE A 62 3.12 0.33 0.22
CA ILE A 62 3.70 1.53 -0.39
C ILE A 62 3.26 2.79 0.36
N ILE A 63 1.98 2.86 0.76
CA ILE A 63 1.48 3.97 1.58
C ILE A 63 2.19 4.01 2.94
N GLU A 64 2.41 2.87 3.60
CA GLU A 64 3.18 2.80 4.85
C GLU A 64 4.63 3.29 4.67
N LEU A 65 5.28 2.89 3.58
CA LEU A 65 6.64 3.31 3.26
C LEU A 65 6.74 4.80 2.95
N ALA A 66 5.79 5.35 2.18
CA ALA A 66 5.77 6.76 1.82
C ALA A 66 5.54 7.67 3.04
N PHE A 67 4.68 7.24 3.96
CA PHE A 67 4.31 8.03 5.13
C PHE A 67 5.18 7.77 6.37
N GLY A 68 5.81 6.60 6.46
CA GLY A 68 6.53 6.11 7.64
C GLY A 68 5.60 5.74 8.80
N GLN A 69 4.87 6.73 9.34
CA GLN A 69 3.81 6.55 10.33
C GLN A 69 2.47 6.99 9.74
N VAL A 70 1.53 6.06 9.65
CA VAL A 70 0.21 6.27 9.05
C VAL A 70 -0.87 5.58 9.86
N ARG A 71 -2.04 6.21 9.95
CA ARG A 71 -3.25 5.62 10.52
C ARG A 71 -4.20 5.24 9.40
N PHE A 72 -4.57 3.97 9.35
CA PHE A 72 -5.53 3.47 8.37
C PHE A 72 -6.95 3.43 8.94
N SER A 73 -7.94 3.71 8.09
CA SER A 73 -9.36 3.56 8.36
C SER A 73 -10.10 2.96 7.15
N GLY A 74 -11.26 2.35 7.40
CA GLY A 74 -12.08 1.70 6.36
C GLY A 74 -11.73 0.23 6.10
N ASN A 75 -11.93 -0.23 4.85
CA ASN A 75 -11.67 -1.61 4.45
C ASN A 75 -10.19 -1.83 4.13
N VAL A 76 -9.38 -1.85 5.19
CA VAL A 76 -7.93 -2.02 5.10
C VAL A 76 -7.60 -3.49 4.80
N PRO A 77 -6.80 -3.78 3.76
CA PRO A 77 -6.36 -5.14 3.48
C PRO A 77 -5.49 -5.64 4.64
N ARG A 78 -5.81 -6.85 5.13
CA ARG A 78 -5.03 -7.50 6.17
C ARG A 78 -3.99 -8.39 5.51
N ILE A 79 -2.75 -8.30 5.99
CA ILE A 79 -1.71 -9.26 5.62
C ILE A 79 -2.21 -10.64 6.10
N PRO A 80 -2.32 -11.64 5.20
CA PRO A 80 -2.64 -12.99 5.64
C PRO A 80 -1.57 -13.40 6.64
N ARG A 81 -2.00 -13.74 7.87
CA ARG A 81 -1.08 -14.25 8.89
C ARG A 81 -0.40 -15.48 8.30
N THR A 82 0.92 -15.51 8.29
CA THR A 82 1.68 -16.71 7.97
C THR A 82 1.08 -17.86 8.79
N PRO A 83 0.65 -18.98 8.16
CA PRO A 83 0.15 -20.12 8.89
C PRO A 83 1.18 -20.53 9.95
N LYS A 84 0.72 -20.80 11.19
CA LYS A 84 1.58 -21.41 12.21
C LYS A 84 2.08 -22.74 11.65
N GLY A 85 3.33 -22.79 11.15
CA GLY A 85 3.91 -23.97 10.52
C GLY A 85 4.85 -23.71 9.33
N ALA A 86 4.97 -22.48 8.84
CA ALA A 86 6.03 -22.15 7.89
C ALA A 86 7.39 -22.17 8.61
N ILE A 87 8.14 -23.25 8.42
CA ILE A 87 9.54 -23.42 8.83
C ILE A 87 10.46 -22.61 7.90
N ASN A 88 11.45 -21.96 8.53
CA ASN A 88 12.50 -21.03 8.04
C ASN A 88 12.83 -21.02 6.54
#